data_AF-A0A7S0W0W2-F1
#
_entry.id   AF-A0A7S0W0W2-F1
#
_cell.length_a   1.000
_cell.length_b   1.000
_cell.length_c   1.000
_cell.angle_alpha   90.00
_cell.angle_beta   90.00
_cell.angle_gamma   90.00
#
_symmetry.space_group_name_H-M   'P 1'
#
loop_
_entity.id
_entity.type
_entity.pdbx_description
1 polymer ?
#
loop_
_entity_poly.entity_id
_entity_poly.type
_entity_poly.pdbx_seq_one_letter_code
_entity_poly.pdbx_strand_id
1 'polypeptide(L)'
;NNIQMLPYEMGLLTNLTDLRIDTHVIKIPPREVMEMGHPTLLRFLRNVLMARESGSLDLSSMGNPNFPLVAVILPEITELKLYDNRLQTLPDTICRLTALRSLHLSAN
;
A
#
# COMPACT_ATOMS: atom_id res chain seq x y z
N ASN A 1 -19.75 -9.49 -11.52
CA ASN A 1 -18.49 -9.61 -10.75
C ASN A 1 -18.43 -8.53 -9.70
N ASN A 2 -18.41 -8.90 -8.41
CA ASN A 2 -18.36 -7.97 -7.27
C ASN A 2 -16.93 -7.91 -6.69
N ILE A 3 -15.93 -7.91 -7.57
CA ILE A 3 -14.52 -7.87 -7.17
C ILE A 3 -14.26 -6.45 -6.68
N GLN A 4 -14.09 -6.29 -5.37
CA GLN A 4 -13.76 -5.00 -4.74
C GLN A 4 -12.27 -4.91 -4.32
N MET A 5 -11.51 -5.99 -4.54
CA MET A 5 -10.10 -6.09 -4.18
C MET A 5 -9.33 -6.78 -5.30
N LEU A 6 -8.17 -6.23 -5.67
CA LEU A 6 -7.22 -6.91 -6.54
C LEU A 6 -6.41 -7.93 -5.74
N PRO A 7 -6.13 -9.12 -6.32
CA PRO A 7 -5.21 -10.08 -5.72
C PRO A 7 -3.81 -9.47 -5.54
N TYR A 8 -3.21 -9.67 -4.38
CA TYR A 8 -1.87 -9.14 -4.08
C TYR A 8 -0.79 -9.81 -4.95
N GLU A 9 -1.04 -11.04 -5.40
CA GLU A 9 -0.21 -11.82 -6.30
C GLU A 9 -0.01 -11.12 -7.66
N MET A 10 -0.90 -10.20 -8.04
CA MET A 10 -0.69 -9.36 -9.24
C MET A 10 0.61 -8.55 -9.13
N GLY A 11 1.07 -8.21 -7.93
CA GLY A 11 2.36 -7.52 -7.74
C GLY A 11 3.59 -8.30 -8.24
N LEU A 12 3.43 -9.59 -8.55
CA LEU A 12 4.47 -10.45 -9.14
C LEU A 12 4.53 -10.38 -10.67
N LEU A 13 3.59 -9.66 -11.32
CA LEU A 13 3.53 -9.54 -12.77
C LEU A 13 4.59 -8.53 -13.28
N THR A 14 5.86 -8.92 -13.28
CA THR A 14 6.99 -8.02 -13.60
C THR A 14 7.07 -7.60 -15.08
N ASN A 15 6.41 -8.32 -15.97
CA ASN A 15 6.40 -8.05 -17.42
C ASN A 15 5.13 -7.33 -17.89
N LEU A 16 4.27 -6.88 -16.96
CA LEU A 16 3.03 -6.20 -17.30
C LEU A 16 3.32 -4.78 -17.78
N THR A 17 3.00 -4.49 -19.04
CA THR A 17 3.17 -3.16 -19.65
C THR A 17 1.87 -2.33 -19.65
N ASP A 18 0.73 -3.02 -19.60
CA ASP A 18 -0.59 -2.43 -19.74
C ASP A 18 -1.55 -3.07 -18.74
N LEU A 19 -2.23 -2.23 -17.96
CA LEU A 19 -3.21 -2.66 -16.98
C LEU A 19 -4.42 -1.71 -17.00
N ARG A 20 -5.59 -2.25 -17.34
CA ARG A 20 -6.86 -1.52 -17.34
C ARG A 20 -7.75 -2.06 -16.23
N ILE A 21 -8.04 -1.22 -15.25
CA ILE A 21 -8.90 -1.56 -14.11
C ILE A 21 -9.87 -0.40 -13.89
N ASP A 22 -11.14 -0.72 -13.65
CA ASP A 22 -12.11 0.29 -13.21
C ASP A 22 -11.87 0.63 -11.73
N THR A 23 -11.40 1.85 -11.47
CA THR A 23 -11.07 2.36 -10.13
C THR A 23 -12.32 2.70 -9.29
N HIS A 24 -13.53 2.64 -9.87
CA HIS A 24 -14.77 2.92 -9.13
C HIS A 24 -15.30 1.70 -8.38
N VAL A 25 -14.94 0.49 -8.82
CA VAL A 25 -15.42 -0.76 -8.20
C VAL A 25 -14.39 -1.36 -7.24
N ILE A 26 -13.11 -1.09 -7.46
CA ILE A 26 -12.01 -1.54 -6.61
C ILE A 26 -11.81 -0.57 -5.45
N LYS A 27 -11.88 -1.11 -4.23
CA LYS A 27 -11.57 -0.38 -2.99
C LYS A 27 -10.14 -0.64 -2.52
N ILE A 28 -9.58 -1.79 -2.88
CA ILE A 28 -8.23 -2.22 -2.50
C ILE A 28 -7.48 -2.68 -3.76
N PRO A 29 -6.36 -2.03 -4.12
CA PRO A 29 -5.70 -0.89 -3.45
C PRO A 29 -6.53 0.41 -3.47
N PRO A 30 -6.18 1.40 -2.64
CA PRO A 30 -6.81 2.72 -2.68
C PRO A 30 -6.73 3.33 -4.09
N ARG A 31 -7.74 4.13 -4.44
CA ARG A 31 -7.81 4.79 -5.75
C ARG A 31 -6.55 5.58 -6.06
N GLU A 32 -5.98 6.26 -5.08
CA GLU A 32 -4.76 7.04 -5.19
C GLU A 32 -3.59 6.17 -5.68
N VAL A 33 -3.47 4.94 -5.17
CA VAL A 33 -2.46 3.97 -5.64
C VAL A 33 -2.71 3.54 -7.07
N MET A 34 -3.98 3.38 -7.46
CA MET A 34 -4.36 3.01 -8.81
C MET A 34 -4.10 4.14 -9.82
N GLU A 35 -4.35 5.40 -9.42
CA GLU A 35 -4.18 6.59 -10.25
C GLU A 35 -2.70 6.96 -10.48
N MET A 36 -1.79 6.50 -9.63
CA MET A 36 -0.33 6.65 -9.80
C MET A 36 0.27 5.75 -10.90
N GLY A 37 -0.54 4.93 -11.56
CA GLY A 37 -0.14 4.07 -12.66
C GLY A 37 0.26 2.65 -12.24
N HIS A 38 0.27 1.75 -13.22
CA HIS A 38 0.46 0.33 -12.98
C HIS A 38 1.79 -0.05 -12.28
N PRO A 39 2.94 0.61 -12.50
CA PRO A 39 4.17 0.24 -11.79
C PRO A 39 4.06 0.45 -10.28
N THR A 40 3.47 1.58 -9.86
CA THR A 40 3.25 1.90 -8.45
C THR A 40 2.21 0.97 -7.82
N LEU A 41 1.15 0.66 -8.57
CA LEU A 41 0.14 -0.31 -8.17
C LEU A 41 0.72 -1.71 -7.95
N LEU A 42 1.51 -2.23 -8.90
CA LEU A 42 2.13 -3.55 -8.78
C LEU A 42 3.15 -3.57 -7.62
N ARG A 43 3.92 -2.49 -7.44
CA ARG A 43 4.80 -2.33 -6.28
C ARG A 43 4.03 -2.35 -4.96
N PHE A 44 2.89 -1.67 -4.87
CA PHE A 44 2.02 -1.72 -3.70
C PHE A 44 1.58 -3.15 -3.38
N LEU A 45 1.00 -3.84 -4.38
CA LEU A 45 0.48 -5.20 -4.21
C LEU A 45 1.57 -6.17 -3.78
N ARG A 46 2.77 -6.05 -4.37
CA ARG A 46 3.95 -6.83 -3.98
C ARG A 46 4.38 -6.54 -2.55
N ASN A 47 4.46 -5.27 -2.15
CA ASN A 47 4.90 -4.92 -0.81
C ASN A 47 3.91 -5.39 0.26
N VAL A 48 2.59 -5.33 -0.02
CA VAL A 48 1.55 -5.91 0.83
C VAL A 48 1.70 -7.43 0.92
N LEU A 49 1.93 -8.12 -0.20
CA LEU A 49 2.15 -9.56 -0.22
C LEU A 49 3.35 -9.95 0.66
N MET A 50 4.49 -9.29 0.50
CA MET A 50 5.71 -9.56 1.26
C MET A 50 5.52 -9.26 2.77
N ALA A 51 4.81 -8.18 3.10
CA ALA A 51 4.55 -7.79 4.48
C ALA A 51 3.73 -8.82 5.27
N ARG A 52 2.92 -9.65 4.59
CA ARG A 52 2.17 -10.74 5.24
C ARG A 52 3.08 -11.81 5.84
N GLU A 53 4.25 -12.00 5.26
CA GLU A 53 5.24 -12.98 5.74
C GLU A 53 6.28 -12.34 6.63
N SER A 54 6.76 -11.13 6.27
CA SER A 54 7.86 -10.47 6.97
C SER A 54 7.44 -9.64 8.18
N GLY A 55 6.16 -9.22 8.25
CA GLY A 55 5.70 -8.23 9.21
C GLY A 55 6.26 -6.82 8.98
N SER A 56 6.96 -6.59 7.87
CA SER A 56 7.53 -5.30 7.48
C SER A 56 6.91 -4.82 6.18
N LEU A 57 6.22 -3.68 6.23
CA LEU A 57 5.59 -3.06 5.07
C LEU A 57 6.40 -1.86 4.61
N ASP A 58 6.89 -1.94 3.37
CA ASP A 58 7.54 -0.83 2.69
C ASP A 58 6.57 -0.10 1.76
N LEU A 59 6.33 1.18 2.03
CA LEU A 59 5.55 2.07 1.17
C LEU A 59 6.33 3.33 0.82
N SER A 60 7.66 3.28 0.89
CA SER A 60 8.54 4.41 0.59
C SER A 60 8.54 4.80 -0.89
N SER A 61 8.82 6.08 -1.16
CA SER A 61 8.95 6.63 -2.52
C SER A 61 7.74 6.30 -3.42
N MET A 62 6.54 6.33 -2.85
CA MET A 62 5.27 6.07 -3.54
C MET A 62 4.52 7.32 -3.97
N GLY A 63 4.84 8.51 -3.43
CA GLY A 63 4.37 9.79 -4.00
C GLY A 63 3.09 10.38 -3.37
N ASN A 64 3.04 10.45 -2.05
CA ASN A 64 1.94 10.96 -1.21
C ASN A 64 0.69 10.08 -1.21
N PRO A 65 0.79 8.87 -0.66
CA PRO A 65 -0.37 8.05 -0.47
C PRO A 65 -1.16 8.54 0.75
N ASN A 66 -2.38 9.02 0.52
CA ASN A 66 -3.37 9.11 1.59
C ASN A 66 -3.64 7.68 2.08
N PHE A 67 -2.95 7.22 3.14
CA PHE A 67 -2.89 5.80 3.54
C PHE A 67 -3.65 5.46 4.84
N PRO A 68 -4.99 5.49 4.85
CA PRO A 68 -5.75 4.95 5.96
C PRO A 68 -5.98 3.43 5.87
N LEU A 69 -5.81 2.79 4.70
CA LEU A 69 -6.19 1.39 4.50
C LEU A 69 -5.17 0.34 4.97
N VAL A 70 -3.89 0.70 5.10
CA VAL A 70 -2.84 -0.24 5.56
C VAL A 70 -3.21 -0.89 6.89
N ALA A 71 -3.73 -0.08 7.82
CA ALA A 71 -4.10 -0.55 9.14
C ALA A 71 -5.37 -1.42 9.16
N VAL A 72 -6.09 -1.50 8.04
CA VAL A 72 -7.22 -2.41 7.85
C VAL A 72 -6.76 -3.73 7.24
N ILE A 73 -5.80 -3.70 6.31
CA ILE A 73 -5.35 -4.91 5.59
C ILE A 73 -4.27 -5.70 6.34
N LEU A 74 -3.45 -5.01 7.14
CA LEU A 74 -2.26 -5.55 7.78
C LEU A 74 -2.12 -5.03 9.22
N PRO A 75 -3.07 -5.32 10.13
CA PRO A 75 -3.02 -4.81 11.52
C PRO A 75 -1.82 -5.37 12.33
N GLU A 76 -1.28 -6.52 11.90
CA GLU A 76 -0.23 -7.26 12.59
C GLU A 76 1.20 -6.82 12.24
N ILE A 77 1.39 -5.83 11.35
CA ILE A 77 2.75 -5.42 10.97
C ILE A 77 3.50 -4.80 12.15
N THR A 78 4.78 -5.11 12.23
CA THR A 78 5.68 -4.60 13.27
C THR A 78 6.59 -3.50 12.77
N GLU A 79 6.78 -3.39 11.46
CA GLU A 79 7.55 -2.32 10.82
C GLU A 79 6.78 -1.68 9.66
N LEU A 80 6.78 -0.36 9.61
CA LEU A 80 6.19 0.44 8.53
C LEU A 80 7.19 1.48 8.05
N LYS A 81 7.51 1.44 6.75
CA LYS A 81 8.41 2.40 6.10
C LYS A 81 7.61 3.31 5.18
N LEU A 82 7.67 4.61 5.46
CA LEU A 82 6.95 5.66 4.72
C LEU A 82 7.88 6.79 4.27
N TYR A 83 9.20 6.61 4.30
CA TYR A 83 10.12 7.68 3.91
C TYR A 83 9.95 8.10 2.43
N ASP A 84 10.29 9.35 2.12
CA ASP A 84 10.22 9.90 0.76
C ASP A 84 8.80 9.87 0.13
N ASN A 85 7.78 10.13 0.93
CA ASN A 85 6.38 10.19 0.48
C ASN A 85 5.74 11.56 0.53
N ARG A 86 6.44 12.61 0.97
CA ARG A 86 5.91 13.98 1.08
C ARG A 86 4.69 14.08 2.01
N LEU A 87 4.64 13.24 3.05
CA LEU A 87 3.53 13.17 4.00
C LEU A 87 3.56 14.39 4.94
N GLN A 88 2.51 15.22 4.88
CA GLN A 88 2.35 16.34 5.83
C GLN A 88 1.74 15.89 7.16
N THR A 89 0.90 14.85 7.12
CA THR A 89 0.17 14.33 8.28
C THR A 89 0.03 12.82 8.18
N LEU A 90 -0.01 12.14 9.31
CA LEU A 90 -0.42 10.74 9.38
C LEU A 90 -1.93 10.66 9.67
N PRO A 91 -2.67 9.74 9.03
CA PRO A 91 -4.08 9.55 9.33
C PRO A 91 -4.26 8.86 10.70
N ASP A 92 -5.32 9.20 11.43
CA ASP A 92 -5.64 8.64 12.76
C ASP A 92 -5.74 7.10 12.77
N THR A 93 -6.01 6.50 11.60
CA THR A 93 -6.01 5.06 11.40
C THR A 93 -4.66 4.40 11.69
N ILE A 94 -3.55 5.15 11.72
CA ILE A 94 -2.24 4.63 12.14
C ILE A 94 -2.30 4.02 13.54
N CYS A 95 -3.19 4.52 14.41
CA CYS A 95 -3.41 4.00 15.77
C CYS A 95 -3.97 2.56 15.78
N ARG A 96 -4.47 2.04 14.65
CA ARG A 96 -4.94 0.65 14.53
C ARG A 96 -3.80 -0.35 14.34
N LEU A 97 -2.59 0.11 14.00
CA LEU A 97 -1.40 -0.74 13.89
C LEU A 97 -0.84 -1.05 15.28
N THR A 98 -1.60 -1.80 16.09
CA THR A 98 -1.27 -2.04 17.50
C THR A 98 -0.02 -2.90 17.69
N ALA A 99 0.39 -3.66 16.67
CA ALA A 99 1.60 -4.45 16.67
C ALA A 99 2.86 -3.66 16.23
N LEU A 100 2.70 -2.41 15.78
CA LEU A 100 3.78 -1.62 15.20
C LEU A 100 4.85 -1.28 16.25
N ARG A 101 6.10 -1.59 15.92
CA ARG A 101 7.29 -1.34 16.75
C ARG A 101 8.21 -0.30 16.13
N SER A 102 8.26 -0.23 14.81
CA SER A 102 9.13 0.66 14.05
C SER A 102 8.33 1.42 12.99
N LEU A 103 8.42 2.75 13.01
CA LEU A 103 7.79 3.65 12.05
C LEU A 103 8.84 4.60 11.47
N HIS A 104 9.11 4.48 10.16
CA HIS A 104 10.13 5.28 9.47
C HIS A 104 9.48 6.37 8.63
N LEU A 105 9.69 7.64 9.00
CA LEU A 105 9.08 8.82 8.38
C LEU A 105 10.09 9.81 7.80
N SER A 106 11.37 9.44 7.67
CA SER A 106 12.40 10.36 7.16
C SER A 106 12.06 10.89 5.76
N ALA A 107 12.52 12.10 5.42
CA ALA A 107 12.32 12.70 4.10
C ALA A 107 10.85 12.81 3.64
N ASN A 108 9.91 13.06 4.56
CA ASN A 108 8.52 13.39 4.27
C ASN A 108 8.23 14.89 4.39
#